data_AF-A0A937FAG7-F1
#
_entry.id   AF-A0A937FAG7-F1
#
_cell.length_a   1.000
_cell.length_b   1.000
_cell.length_c   1.000
_cell.angle_alpha   90.00
_cell.angle_beta   90.00
_cell.angle_gamma   90.00
#
_symmetry.space_group_name_H-M   'P 1'
#
loop_
_entity.id
_entity.type
_entity.pdbx_description
1 polymer ?
#
loop_
_entity_poly.entity_id
_entity_poly.type
_entity_poly.pdbx_seq_one_letter_code
_entity_poly.pdbx_strand_id
1 'polypeptide(L)'
;MNLQKFFNAQEEANNKLIINEKLSDYQLTARRFLALHTKISELANETKCFKFWKDSQEELISRENVMVKYIKCLSCILNIGLDKKYSDLVDIEIRPNDYCLSDQFLNILIDLNDLIISPSQDHYKTLIEDFVSIGISLGYSEKIIEDMFFSDIYSLSR
;
A
#
# COMPACT_ATOMS: atom_id res chain seq x y z
N MET A 1 -1.26 -7.76 -12.76
CA MET A 1 -2.13 -6.63 -12.42
C MET A 1 -1.87 -5.44 -13.30
N ASN A 2 -2.90 -5.00 -14.03
CA ASN A 2 -2.86 -3.77 -14.82
C ASN A 2 -3.07 -2.56 -13.89
N LEU A 3 -2.03 -1.74 -13.71
CA LEU A 3 -2.02 -0.59 -12.81
C LEU A 3 -2.66 0.67 -13.39
N GLN A 4 -2.79 0.77 -14.72
CA GLN A 4 -3.31 1.99 -15.37
C GLN A 4 -4.70 2.36 -14.85
N LYS A 5 -5.60 1.37 -14.70
CA LYS A 5 -6.94 1.60 -14.15
C LYS A 5 -6.92 2.06 -12.69
N PHE A 6 -5.97 1.57 -11.89
CA PHE A 6 -5.82 1.97 -10.49
C PHE A 6 -5.29 3.40 -10.38
N PHE A 7 -4.32 3.77 -11.22
CA PHE A 7 -3.82 5.14 -11.28
C PHE A 7 -4.91 6.13 -11.67
N ASN A 8 -5.71 5.82 -12.69
CA ASN A 8 -6.79 6.70 -13.14
C ASN A 8 -7.81 6.94 -12.01
N ALA A 9 -8.28 5.88 -11.35
CA ALA A 9 -9.23 6.03 -10.24
C ALA A 9 -8.60 6.73 -9.03
N GLN A 10 -7.33 6.47 -8.74
CA GLN A 10 -6.62 7.18 -7.68
C GLN A 10 -6.46 8.66 -7.98
N GLU A 11 -6.19 9.04 -9.24
CA GLU A 11 -6.08 10.43 -9.69
C GLU A 11 -7.42 11.17 -9.54
N GLU A 12 -8.52 10.60 -10.05
CA GLU A 12 -9.87 11.16 -9.89
C GLU A 12 -10.21 11.39 -8.42
N ALA A 13 -9.84 10.43 -7.59
CA ALA A 13 -10.11 10.51 -6.19
C ALA A 13 -9.17 11.58 -5.55
N ASN A 14 -7.89 11.67 -5.91
CA ASN A 14 -6.99 12.72 -5.43
C ASN A 14 -7.46 14.14 -5.77
N ASN A 15 -8.08 14.33 -6.93
CA ASN A 15 -8.66 15.61 -7.34
C ASN A 15 -9.80 16.10 -6.44
N LYS A 16 -10.39 15.21 -5.63
CA LYS A 16 -11.42 15.54 -4.64
C LYS A 16 -10.83 15.94 -3.28
N LEU A 17 -9.51 15.80 -3.08
CA LEU A 17 -8.86 16.15 -1.82
C LEU A 17 -8.66 17.66 -1.70
N ILE A 18 -9.01 18.21 -0.54
CA ILE A 18 -8.72 19.60 -0.20
C ILE A 18 -7.33 19.64 0.44
N ILE A 19 -6.34 20.07 -0.33
CA ILE A 19 -4.95 20.18 0.14
C ILE A 19 -4.76 21.50 0.88
N ASN A 20 -4.07 21.46 2.03
CA ASN A 20 -3.72 22.67 2.77
C ASN A 20 -2.66 23.46 1.99
N GLU A 21 -3.06 24.59 1.41
CA GLU A 21 -2.23 25.48 0.60
C GLU A 21 -1.02 26.08 1.35
N LYS A 22 -0.98 26.00 2.69
CA LYS A 22 0.17 26.46 3.48
C LYS A 22 1.35 25.47 3.47
N LEU A 23 1.15 24.27 2.95
CA LEU A 23 2.19 23.25 2.90
C LEU A 23 3.09 23.46 1.69
N SER A 24 4.40 23.42 1.93
CA SER A 24 5.36 23.35 0.82
C SER A 24 5.37 21.97 0.17
N ASP A 25 5.87 21.89 -1.06
CA ASP A 25 6.06 20.62 -1.78
C ASP A 25 6.89 19.61 -0.98
N TYR A 26 7.88 20.09 -0.23
CA TYR A 26 8.67 19.28 0.69
C TYR A 26 7.79 18.68 1.80
N GLN A 27 6.94 19.48 2.45
CA GLN A 27 6.05 19.00 3.50
C GLN A 27 4.99 18.04 2.95
N LEU A 28 4.46 18.28 1.75
CA LEU A 28 3.53 17.38 1.07
C LEU A 28 4.20 16.03 0.78
N THR A 29 5.42 16.06 0.23
CA THR A 29 6.21 14.85 -0.03
C THR A 29 6.45 14.06 1.24
N ALA A 30 6.93 14.71 2.31
CA ALA A 30 7.17 14.06 3.60
C ALA A 30 5.89 13.44 4.19
N ARG A 31 4.74 14.12 4.06
CA ARG A 31 3.45 13.62 4.54
C ARG A 31 2.95 12.42 3.73
N ARG A 32 3.18 12.37 2.42
CA ARG A 32 2.80 11.21 1.58
C ARG A 32 3.57 9.96 2.00
N PHE A 33 4.88 10.08 2.17
CA PHE A 33 5.70 8.97 2.65
C PHE A 33 5.34 8.53 4.07
N LEU A 34 5.10 9.48 4.98
CA LEU A 34 4.65 9.14 6.34
C LEU A 34 3.27 8.47 6.37
N ALA A 35 2.35 8.91 5.49
CA ALA A 35 1.04 8.28 5.35
C ALA A 35 1.19 6.83 4.89
N LEU A 36 2.03 6.55 3.89
CA LEU A 36 2.32 5.19 3.45
C LEU A 36 2.93 4.35 4.59
N HIS A 37 3.97 4.84 5.27
CA HIS A 37 4.58 4.14 6.41
C HIS A 37 3.54 3.79 7.49
N THR A 38 2.65 4.73 7.80
CA THR A 38 1.58 4.54 8.78
C THR A 38 0.61 3.44 8.32
N LYS A 39 0.22 3.41 7.03
CA LYS A 39 -0.67 2.37 6.49
C LYS A 39 -0.04 0.98 6.42
N ILE A 40 1.26 0.89 6.10
CA ILE A 40 2.03 -0.36 6.20
C ILE A 40 1.99 -0.87 7.65
N SER A 41 2.26 0.01 8.62
CA SER A 41 2.27 -0.33 10.05
C SER A 41 0.89 -0.72 10.57
N GLU A 42 -0.18 -0.02 10.14
CA GLU A 42 -1.56 -0.35 10.49
C GLU A 42 -1.96 -1.73 9.96
N LEU A 43 -1.55 -2.08 8.74
CA LEU A 43 -1.81 -3.36 8.11
C LEU A 43 -1.05 -4.48 8.82
N ALA A 44 0.27 -4.34 9.04
CA ALA A 44 1.06 -5.31 9.79
C ALA A 44 0.51 -5.53 11.21
N ASN A 45 0.01 -4.47 11.84
CA ASN A 45 -0.62 -4.60 13.16
C ASN A 45 -1.94 -5.38 13.10
N GLU A 46 -2.74 -5.23 12.04
CA GLU A 46 -4.00 -5.98 11.88
C GLU A 46 -3.77 -7.47 11.63
N THR A 47 -2.70 -7.82 10.91
CA THR A 47 -2.36 -9.22 10.62
C THR A 47 -1.74 -9.94 11.83
N LYS A 48 -1.24 -9.18 12.81
CA LYS A 48 -0.57 -9.71 14.02
C LYS A 48 0.66 -10.58 13.72
N CYS A 49 1.20 -10.52 12.50
CA CYS A 49 2.30 -11.41 12.09
C CYS A 49 3.58 -11.19 12.89
N PHE A 50 3.75 -10.02 13.50
CA PHE A 50 4.87 -9.68 14.38
C PHE A 50 4.82 -10.34 15.76
N LYS A 51 3.66 -10.90 16.17
CA LYS A 51 3.44 -11.38 17.52
C LYS A 51 4.12 -12.73 17.74
N PHE A 52 5.29 -12.71 18.40
CA PHE A 52 6.09 -13.92 18.67
C PHE A 52 5.77 -14.58 20.01
N TRP A 53 4.90 -13.99 20.82
CA TRP A 53 4.47 -14.50 22.13
C TRP A 53 3.02 -14.99 22.11
N LYS A 54 2.69 -15.91 23.03
CA LYS A 54 1.32 -16.38 23.23
C LYS A 54 0.61 -15.49 24.24
N ASP A 55 -0.60 -15.07 23.89
CA ASP A 55 -1.51 -14.46 24.85
C ASP A 55 -2.41 -15.52 25.47
N SER A 56 -2.96 -15.19 26.64
CA SER A 56 -3.97 -16.02 27.30
C SER A 56 -5.32 -16.05 26.56
N GLN A 57 -5.53 -15.14 25.60
CA GLN A 57 -6.68 -15.10 24.72
C GLN A 57 -6.22 -15.03 23.25
N GLU A 58 -6.85 -15.81 22.38
CA GLU A 58 -6.65 -15.67 20.93
C GLU A 58 -7.31 -14.38 20.44
N GLU A 59 -6.52 -13.45 19.91
CA GLU A 59 -7.04 -12.27 19.23
C GLU A 59 -7.65 -12.68 17.89
N LEU A 60 -8.92 -12.33 17.66
CA LEU A 60 -9.58 -12.58 16.38
C LEU A 60 -9.07 -11.60 15.32
N ILE A 61 -8.54 -12.14 14.22
CA ILE A 61 -8.13 -11.36 13.05
C ILE A 61 -9.34 -11.19 12.12
N SER A 62 -9.78 -9.94 11.92
CA SER A 62 -10.85 -9.63 10.97
C SER A 62 -10.30 -9.57 9.55
N ARG A 63 -10.64 -10.57 8.72
CA ARG A 63 -10.26 -10.60 7.30
C ARG A 63 -10.74 -9.36 6.53
N GLU A 64 -11.90 -8.83 6.90
CA GLU A 64 -12.44 -7.60 6.33
C GLU A 64 -11.57 -6.39 6.68
N ASN A 65 -11.20 -6.23 7.96
CA ASN A 65 -10.35 -5.12 8.38
C ASN A 65 -8.96 -5.18 7.73
N VAL A 66 -8.37 -6.37 7.62
CA VAL A 66 -7.08 -6.56 6.91
C VAL A 66 -7.22 -6.12 5.46
N MET A 67 -8.30 -6.50 4.77
CA MET A 67 -8.53 -6.11 3.38
C MET A 67 -8.70 -4.58 3.23
N VAL A 68 -9.46 -3.94 4.12
CA VAL A 68 -9.62 -2.47 4.12
C VAL A 68 -8.27 -1.79 4.31
N LYS A 69 -7.45 -2.25 5.25
CA LYS A 69 -6.12 -1.70 5.50
C LYS A 69 -5.15 -1.95 4.34
N TYR A 70 -5.26 -3.10 3.69
CA TYR A 70 -4.51 -3.43 2.48
C TYR A 70 -4.82 -2.45 1.35
N ILE A 71 -6.10 -2.20 1.05
CA ILE A 71 -6.52 -1.24 0.03
C ILE A 71 -6.08 0.20 0.37
N LYS A 72 -6.14 0.59 1.66
CA LYS A 72 -5.62 1.90 2.11
C LYS A 72 -4.12 2.04 1.85
N CYS A 73 -3.35 0.98 2.11
CA CYS A 73 -1.93 0.97 1.83
C CYS A 73 -1.64 1.05 0.31
N LEU A 74 -2.37 0.27 -0.50
CA LEU A 74 -2.28 0.33 -1.97
C LEU A 74 -2.55 1.75 -2.49
N SER A 75 -3.59 2.40 -1.97
CA SER A 75 -3.94 3.79 -2.32
C SER A 75 -2.81 4.78 -2.01
N CYS A 76 -2.14 4.63 -0.87
CA CYS A 76 -0.97 5.43 -0.52
C CYS A 76 0.22 5.20 -1.48
N ILE A 77 0.45 3.96 -1.93
CA ILE A 77 1.50 3.65 -2.92
C ILE A 77 1.17 4.29 -4.27
N LEU A 78 -0.07 4.15 -4.75
CA LEU A 78 -0.51 4.77 -6.00
C LEU A 78 -0.42 6.30 -5.96
N ASN A 79 -0.72 6.91 -4.81
CA ASN A 79 -0.56 8.35 -4.59
C ASN A 79 0.87 8.84 -4.76
N ILE A 80 1.85 8.05 -4.27
CA ILE A 80 3.27 8.36 -4.46
C ILE A 80 3.64 8.21 -5.94
N GLY A 81 3.15 7.17 -6.62
CA GLY A 81 3.38 6.97 -8.05
C GLY A 81 2.88 8.16 -8.88
N LEU A 82 1.67 8.66 -8.61
CA LEU A 82 1.13 9.85 -9.27
C LEU A 82 1.95 11.11 -8.97
N ASP A 83 2.31 11.36 -7.70
CA ASP A 83 3.11 12.52 -7.29
C ASP A 83 4.49 12.55 -7.95
N LYS A 84 5.11 11.37 -8.10
CA LYS A 84 6.44 11.21 -8.71
C LYS A 84 6.42 10.99 -10.22
N LYS A 85 5.24 10.96 -10.85
CA LYS A 85 5.04 10.72 -12.28
C LYS A 85 5.56 9.35 -12.76
N TYR A 86 5.28 8.31 -11.99
CA TYR A 86 5.58 6.91 -12.29
C TYR A 86 4.35 6.13 -12.79
N SER A 87 3.29 6.83 -13.21
CA SER A 87 2.02 6.24 -13.65
C SER A 87 2.07 5.60 -15.04
N ASP A 88 3.20 5.69 -15.73
CA ASP A 88 3.54 4.96 -16.95
C ASP A 88 3.94 3.49 -16.68
N LEU A 89 4.11 3.10 -15.41
CA LEU A 89 4.23 1.70 -15.02
C LEU A 89 2.87 0.99 -15.16
N VAL A 90 2.63 0.37 -16.32
CA VAL A 90 1.32 -0.22 -16.66
C VAL A 90 1.12 -1.61 -16.06
N ASP A 91 2.17 -2.43 -16.06
CA ASP A 91 2.09 -3.82 -15.61
C ASP A 91 3.20 -4.11 -14.60
N ILE A 92 2.85 -4.95 -13.63
CA ILE A 92 3.78 -5.47 -12.62
C ILE A 92 3.71 -6.99 -12.59
N GLU A 93 4.87 -7.60 -12.35
CA GLU A 93 4.95 -9.04 -12.16
C GLU A 93 4.66 -9.38 -10.70
N ILE A 94 3.60 -10.15 -10.47
CA ILE A 94 3.30 -10.67 -9.14
C ILE A 94 4.05 -11.97 -8.96
N ARG A 95 5.02 -11.99 -8.03
CA ARG A 95 5.79 -13.19 -7.74
C ARG A 95 5.41 -13.72 -6.35
N PRO A 96 5.12 -15.02 -6.22
CA PRO A 96 4.96 -15.62 -4.90
C PRO A 96 6.22 -15.37 -4.07
N ASN A 97 6.02 -15.07 -2.80
CA ASN A 97 7.10 -14.86 -1.86
C ASN A 97 7.08 -16.00 -0.82
N ASP A 98 8.19 -16.73 -0.72
CA ASP A 98 8.33 -17.88 0.19
C ASP A 98 8.68 -17.48 1.64
N TYR A 99 8.97 -16.21 1.89
CA TYR A 99 9.25 -15.68 3.22
C TYR A 99 7.98 -15.55 4.06
N CYS A 100 8.13 -15.56 5.39
CA CYS A 100 6.99 -15.36 6.28
C CYS A 100 6.46 -13.92 6.16
N LEU A 101 5.20 -13.71 6.52
CA LEU A 101 4.54 -12.41 6.36
C LEU A 101 5.29 -11.26 7.07
N SER A 102 5.94 -11.54 8.20
CA SER A 102 6.76 -10.54 8.91
C SER A 102 7.99 -10.10 8.12
N ASP A 103 8.67 -11.03 7.46
CA ASP A 103 9.81 -10.71 6.59
C ASP A 103 9.37 -9.83 5.42
N GLN A 104 8.20 -10.14 4.83
CA GLN A 104 7.65 -9.34 3.73
C GLN A 104 7.33 -7.91 4.17
N PHE A 105 6.76 -7.70 5.36
CA PHE A 105 6.56 -6.36 5.89
C PHE A 105 7.88 -5.61 6.16
N LEU A 106 8.91 -6.31 6.64
CA LEU A 106 10.24 -5.71 6.82
C LEU A 106 10.86 -5.30 5.48
N ASN A 107 10.75 -6.13 4.44
CA ASN A 107 11.22 -5.81 3.10
C ASN A 107 10.51 -4.56 2.54
N ILE A 108 9.19 -4.45 2.69
CA ILE A 108 8.45 -3.25 2.28
C ILE A 108 8.92 -1.98 3.00
N LEU A 109 9.31 -2.08 4.27
CA LEU A 109 9.89 -0.95 4.98
C LEU A 109 11.28 -0.58 4.44
N ILE A 110 12.07 -1.55 3.98
CA ILE A 110 13.34 -1.30 3.29
C ILE A 110 13.09 -0.60 1.95
N ASP A 111 12.21 -1.15 1.11
CA ASP A 111 11.87 -0.57 -0.21
C ASP A 111 11.33 0.85 -0.09
N LEU A 112 10.50 1.10 0.92
CA LEU A 112 10.01 2.44 1.23
C LEU A 112 11.15 3.40 1.56
N ASN A 113 12.10 2.97 2.38
CA ASN A 113 13.25 3.80 2.74
C ASN A 113 14.18 4.03 1.54
N ASP A 114 14.40 3.03 0.70
CA ASP A 114 15.16 3.16 -0.54
C ASP A 114 14.51 4.17 -1.48
N LEU A 115 13.18 4.14 -1.63
CA LEU A 115 12.43 5.11 -2.41
C LEU A 115 12.48 6.53 -1.80
N ILE A 116 12.49 6.66 -0.46
CA ILE A 116 12.63 7.95 0.22
C ILE A 116 14.02 8.54 -0.01
N ILE A 117 15.07 7.73 0.13
CA ILE A 117 16.48 8.16 0.04
C ILE A 117 16.88 8.40 -1.41
N SER A 118 16.45 7.54 -2.33
CA SER A 118 16.79 7.57 -3.75
C SER A 118 15.53 7.41 -4.60
N PRO A 119 14.74 8.49 -4.80
CA PRO A 119 13.51 8.41 -5.56
C PRO A 119 13.78 8.01 -7.02
N SER A 120 13.28 6.84 -7.42
CA SER A 120 13.36 6.35 -8.80
C SER A 120 12.12 5.51 -9.14
N GLN A 121 11.84 5.37 -10.43
CA GLN A 121 10.77 4.50 -10.91
C GLN A 121 11.07 3.02 -10.60
N ASP A 122 12.34 2.61 -10.61
CA ASP A 122 12.75 1.25 -10.28
C ASP A 122 12.48 0.91 -8.81
N HIS A 123 12.84 1.79 -7.86
CA HIS A 123 12.52 1.58 -6.45
C HIS A 123 11.00 1.60 -6.19
N TYR A 124 10.27 2.44 -6.93
CA TYR A 124 8.81 2.45 -6.87
C TYR A 124 8.22 1.14 -7.38
N LYS A 125 8.74 0.62 -8.50
CA LYS A 125 8.33 -0.65 -9.08
C LYS A 125 8.58 -1.81 -8.12
N THR A 126 9.76 -1.89 -7.50
CA THR A 126 10.06 -2.90 -6.47
C THR A 126 9.06 -2.81 -5.31
N LEU A 127 8.85 -1.61 -4.76
CA LEU A 127 7.92 -1.40 -3.64
C LEU A 127 6.49 -1.88 -3.96
N ILE A 128 5.95 -1.57 -5.15
CA ILE A 128 4.59 -1.97 -5.49
C ILE A 128 4.49 -3.46 -5.84
N GLU A 129 5.53 -4.05 -6.47
CA GLU A 129 5.60 -5.49 -6.74
C GLU A 129 5.61 -6.32 -5.45
N ASP A 130 6.47 -5.94 -4.51
CA ASP A 130 6.56 -6.63 -3.21
C ASP A 130 5.29 -6.40 -2.39
N PHE A 131 4.66 -5.22 -2.48
CA PHE A 131 3.43 -4.94 -1.75
C PHE A 131 2.25 -5.74 -2.29
N VAL A 132 2.17 -5.90 -3.61
CA VAL A 132 1.14 -6.76 -4.22
C VAL A 132 1.37 -8.22 -3.86
N SER A 133 2.63 -8.64 -3.72
CA SER A 133 3.00 -9.99 -3.25
C SER A 133 2.51 -10.26 -1.81
N ILE A 134 2.52 -9.26 -0.92
CA ILE A 134 1.86 -9.37 0.41
C ILE A 134 0.38 -9.71 0.27
N GLY A 135 -0.32 -9.10 -0.71
CA GLY A 135 -1.74 -9.40 -0.98
C GLY A 135 -1.97 -10.87 -1.31
N ILE A 136 -1.07 -11.48 -2.08
CA ILE A 136 -1.10 -12.90 -2.40
C ILE A 136 -0.87 -13.75 -1.15
N SER A 137 0.11 -13.40 -0.31
CA SER A 137 0.36 -14.09 0.97
C SER A 137 -0.79 -13.97 1.97
N LEU A 138 -1.60 -12.91 1.87
CA LEU A 138 -2.86 -12.75 2.62
C LEU A 138 -4.04 -13.53 2.01
N GLY A 139 -3.83 -14.20 0.88
CA GLY A 139 -4.85 -15.01 0.18
C GLY A 139 -5.75 -14.22 -0.75
N TYR A 140 -5.35 -13.01 -1.16
CA TYR A 140 -6.11 -12.20 -2.10
C TYR A 140 -5.74 -12.53 -3.54
N SER A 141 -6.75 -12.67 -4.39
CA SER A 141 -6.54 -12.72 -5.85
C SER A 141 -6.49 -11.31 -6.42
N GLU A 142 -5.87 -11.15 -7.60
CA GLU A 142 -5.90 -9.87 -8.33
C GLU A 142 -7.32 -9.33 -8.48
N LYS A 143 -8.29 -10.21 -8.80
CA LYS A 143 -9.71 -9.84 -8.91
C LYS A 143 -10.29 -9.30 -7.61
N ILE A 144 -9.98 -9.92 -6.47
CA ILE A 144 -10.46 -9.44 -5.16
C ILE A 144 -9.86 -8.07 -4.83
N ILE A 145 -8.57 -7.87 -5.15
CA ILE A 145 -7.90 -6.57 -4.95
C ILE A 145 -8.58 -5.49 -5.79
N GLU A 146 -8.83 -5.78 -7.07
CA GLU A 146 -9.55 -4.92 -7.99
C GLU A 146 -10.96 -4.60 -7.50
N ASP A 147 -11.79 -5.61 -7.26
CA ASP A 147 -13.19 -5.44 -6.83
C ASP A 147 -13.28 -4.57 -5.57
N MET A 148 -12.39 -4.80 -4.59
CA MET A 148 -12.37 -4.03 -3.35
C MET A 148 -11.86 -2.60 -3.55
N PHE A 149 -10.85 -2.39 -4.40
CA PHE A 149 -10.32 -1.05 -4.70
C PHE A 149 -11.36 -0.16 -5.40
N PHE A 150 -12.19 -0.73 -6.28
CA PHE A 150 -13.23 0.02 -6.99
C PHE A 150 -14.59 0.03 -6.29
N SER A 151 -14.70 -0.58 -5.10
CA SER A 151 -15.93 -0.58 -4.30
C SER A 151 -16.11 0.70 -3.48
N ASP A 152 -17.31 0.92 -2.94
CA ASP A 152 -17.61 2.05 -2.04
C ASP A 152 -16.76 2.06 -0.76
N ILE A 153 -16.15 0.93 -0.38
CA ILE A 153 -15.22 0.88 0.75
C ILE A 153 -14.00 1.77 0.49
N TYR A 154 -13.55 1.88 -0.76
CA TYR A 154 -12.49 2.81 -1.13
C TYR A 154 -12.92 4.27 -0.96
N SER A 155 -14.17 4.61 -1.27
CA SER A 155 -14.68 5.99 -1.15
C SER A 155 -14.91 6.42 0.31
N LEU A 156 -15.31 5.49 1.19
CA LEU A 156 -15.53 5.70 2.63
C LEU A 156 -14.25 5.73 3.47
N SER A 157 -13.11 5.36 2.88
CA SER A 157 -11.83 5.15 3.58
C SER A 157 -10.90 6.37 3.61
N ARG A 158 -11.33 7.49 3.01
CA ARG A 158 -10.61 8.74 2.86
C ARG A 158 -10.82 9.71 4.03
#